data_AF-A0A9W8V7G0-F1
#
_entry.id   AF-A0A9W8V7G0-F1
#
_cell.length_a   1.000
_cell.length_b   1.000
_cell.length_c   1.000
_cell.angle_alpha   90.00
_cell.angle_beta   90.00
_cell.angle_gamma   90.00
#
_symmetry.space_group_name_H-M   'P 1'
#
loop_
_entity.id
_entity.type
_entity.pdbx_description
1 polymer ?
#
loop_
_entity_poly.entity_id
_entity_poly.type
_entity_poly.pdbx_seq_one_letter_code
_entity_poly.pdbx_strand_id
1 'polypeptide(L)'
;MVAPSEIPLPKSILVFNGILEEVARCAEKLADIQSPVHKHQDDIEAIQSKISVARERMLETSHTTERNQLLREIQGNTAKLEELQQSYERGFKDAWDEYECRVDVAVKTLCEALNESAGTLLGPSSRKE
;
A
#
# COMPACT_ATOMS: atom_id res chain seq x y z
N MET A 1 -37.65 -28.17 -25.42
CA MET A 1 -36.39 -27.85 -24.74
C MET A 1 -36.07 -26.40 -25.03
N VAL A 2 -36.11 -25.52 -24.03
CA VAL A 2 -35.77 -24.10 -24.17
C VAL A 2 -34.25 -24.00 -24.10
N ALA A 3 -33.60 -23.71 -25.21
CA ALA A 3 -32.21 -23.26 -25.17
C ALA A 3 -32.20 -21.91 -24.44
N PRO A 4 -31.32 -21.68 -23.45
CA PRO A 4 -31.15 -20.33 -22.93
C PRO A 4 -30.58 -19.50 -24.08
N SER A 5 -31.40 -18.62 -24.64
CA SER A 5 -30.92 -17.56 -25.50
C SER A 5 -30.14 -16.60 -24.61
N GLU A 6 -28.83 -16.86 -24.45
CA GLU A 6 -27.90 -15.82 -24.00
C GLU A 6 -27.96 -14.72 -25.05
N ILE A 7 -28.73 -13.68 -24.75
CA ILE A 7 -28.78 -12.48 -25.58
C ILE A 7 -27.35 -11.94 -25.58
N PRO A 8 -26.66 -11.88 -26.74
CA PRO A 8 -25.29 -11.42 -26.78
C PRO A 8 -25.24 -9.98 -26.29
N LEU A 9 -24.46 -9.74 -25.25
CA LEU A 9 -24.31 -8.40 -24.69
C LEU A 9 -23.76 -7.45 -25.76
N PRO A 10 -24.27 -6.22 -25.84
CA PRO A 10 -23.67 -5.17 -26.66
C PRO A 10 -22.17 -5.06 -26.40
N LYS A 11 -21.38 -4.90 -27.47
CA LYS A 11 -19.91 -4.73 -27.37
C LYS A 11 -19.52 -3.60 -26.41
N SER A 12 -20.32 -2.54 -26.33
CA SER A 12 -20.13 -1.44 -25.37
C SER A 12 -20.19 -1.90 -23.91
N ILE A 13 -21.09 -2.83 -23.57
CA ILE A 13 -21.21 -3.38 -22.21
C ILE A 13 -20.01 -4.29 -21.91
N LEU A 14 -19.58 -5.10 -22.88
CA LEU A 14 -18.39 -5.95 -22.69
C LEU A 14 -17.12 -5.12 -22.46
N VAL A 15 -16.92 -4.04 -23.23
CA VAL A 15 -15.77 -3.15 -23.03
C VAL A 15 -15.88 -2.37 -21.71
N PHE A 16 -17.07 -1.92 -21.34
CA PHE A 16 -17.28 -1.25 -20.05
C PHE A 16 -16.94 -2.17 -18.87
N ASN A 17 -17.35 -3.44 -18.91
CA ASN A 17 -16.99 -4.41 -17.88
C ASN A 17 -15.47 -4.64 -17.81
N GLY A 18 -14.79 -4.74 -18.95
CA GLY A 18 -13.33 -4.84 -18.99
C GLY A 18 -12.62 -3.62 -18.38
N ILE A 19 -13.13 -2.41 -18.64
CA ILE A 19 -12.62 -1.18 -18.01
C ILE A 19 -12.75 -1.24 -16.48
N LEU A 20 -13.90 -1.70 -15.96
CA LEU A 20 -14.11 -1.85 -14.53
C LEU A 20 -13.12 -2.84 -13.90
N GLU A 21 -12.85 -3.96 -14.58
CA GLU A 21 -11.89 -4.96 -14.12
C GLU A 21 -10.45 -4.39 -14.06
N GLU A 22 -10.03 -3.63 -15.08
CA GLU A 22 -8.71 -3.01 -15.09
C GLU A 22 -8.57 -1.93 -14.01
N VAL A 23 -9.61 -1.12 -13.79
CA VAL A 23 -9.64 -0.13 -12.69
C VAL A 23 -9.59 -0.82 -11.33
N ALA A 24 -10.35 -1.89 -11.12
CA ALA A 24 -10.33 -2.65 -9.88
C ALA A 24 -8.94 -3.24 -9.61
N ARG A 25 -8.31 -3.85 -10.62
CA ARG A 25 -6.96 -4.41 -10.52
C ARG A 25 -5.91 -3.33 -10.23
N CYS A 26 -6.05 -2.13 -10.80
CA CYS A 26 -5.18 -1.00 -10.49
C CYS A 26 -5.36 -0.54 -9.04
N ALA A 27 -6.60 -0.45 -8.56
CA ALA A 27 -6.89 -0.08 -7.18
C ALA A 27 -6.29 -1.09 -6.18
N GLU A 28 -6.39 -2.39 -6.45
CA GLU A 28 -5.74 -3.44 -5.65
C GLU A 28 -4.21 -3.25 -5.62
N LYS A 29 -3.58 -3.07 -6.79
CA LYS A 29 -2.14 -2.82 -6.87
C LYS A 29 -1.70 -1.57 -6.11
N LEU A 30 -2.48 -0.49 -6.17
CA LEU A 30 -2.19 0.75 -5.45
C LEU A 30 -2.36 0.57 -3.94
N ALA A 31 -3.34 -0.21 -3.49
CA ALA A 31 -3.53 -0.52 -2.08
C ALA A 31 -2.35 -1.32 -1.49
N ASP A 32 -1.72 -2.18 -2.30
CA ASP A 32 -0.52 -2.93 -1.91
C ASP A 32 0.76 -2.07 -1.87
N ILE A 33 0.72 -0.84 -2.40
CA ILE A 33 1.84 0.09 -2.35
C ILE A 33 1.69 0.96 -1.09
N GLN A 34 2.29 0.49 0.00
CA GLN A 34 2.31 1.24 1.26
C GLN A 34 3.17 2.51 1.13
N SER A 35 2.62 3.65 1.55
CA SER A 35 3.36 4.91 1.62
C SER A 35 4.48 4.82 2.68
N PRO A 36 5.68 5.35 2.41
CA PRO A 36 6.76 5.42 3.40
C PRO A 36 6.36 6.10 4.70
N VAL A 37 5.46 7.09 4.64
CA VAL A 37 4.92 7.80 5.81
C VAL A 37 4.10 6.87 6.68
N HIS A 38 3.19 6.09 6.07
CA HIS A 38 2.36 5.14 6.80
C HIS A 38 3.20 4.03 7.42
N LYS A 39 4.15 3.48 6.66
CA LYS A 39 5.09 2.46 7.17
C LYS A 39 5.88 2.98 8.37
N HIS A 40 6.39 4.20 8.29
CA HIS A 40 7.14 4.80 9.40
C HIS A 40 6.27 5.03 10.65
N GLN A 41 5.02 5.47 10.46
CA GLN A 41 4.06 5.63 11.55
C GLN A 41 3.76 4.29 12.22
N ASP A 42 3.49 3.23 11.45
CA ASP A 42 3.24 1.88 11.96
C ASP A 42 4.45 1.36 12.77
N ASP A 43 5.67 1.58 12.29
CA ASP A 43 6.90 1.19 12.96
C ASP A 43 7.09 1.94 14.30
N ILE A 44 6.79 3.25 14.33
CA ILE A 44 6.81 4.05 15.56
C ILE A 44 5.79 3.51 16.57
N GLU A 45 4.55 3.30 16.14
CA GLU A 45 3.46 2.81 17.01
C GLU A 45 3.78 1.42 17.58
N ALA A 46 4.37 0.54 16.78
CA ALA A 46 4.79 -0.78 17.22
C ALA A 46 5.86 -0.72 18.33
N ILE A 47 6.81 0.21 18.24
CA ILE A 47 7.84 0.41 19.28
C ILE A 47 7.24 1.08 20.52
N GLN A 48 6.39 2.10 20.35
CA GLN A 48 5.71 2.77 21.46
C GLN A 48 4.80 1.83 22.24
N SER A 49 4.12 0.91 21.56
CA SER A 49 3.33 -0.15 22.19
C SER A 49 4.18 -1.03 23.10
N LYS A 50 5.36 -1.48 22.63
CA LYS A 50 6.31 -2.26 23.45
C LYS A 50 6.78 -1.49 24.68
N ILE A 51 7.06 -0.19 24.54
CA ILE A 51 7.44 0.67 25.67
C ILE A 51 6.29 0.77 26.67
N SER A 52 5.06 0.96 26.20
CA SER A 52 3.87 1.08 27.03
C SER A 52 3.61 -0.20 27.83
N VAL A 53 3.65 -1.36 27.17
CA VAL A 53 3.52 -2.67 27.83
C VAL A 53 4.62 -2.88 28.87
N ALA A 54 5.87 -2.52 28.58
CA ALA A 54 6.96 -2.64 29.55
C ALA A 54 6.77 -1.71 30.75
N ARG A 55 6.22 -0.50 30.54
CA ARG A 55 5.88 0.45 31.62
C ARG A 55 4.75 -0.06 32.50
N GLU A 56 3.70 -0.62 31.92
CA GLU A 56 2.58 -1.21 32.67
C GLU A 56 3.08 -2.35 33.56
N ARG A 57 3.87 -3.27 33.00
CA ARG A 57 4.49 -4.37 33.77
C ARG A 57 5.40 -3.87 34.89
N MET A 58 6.09 -2.75 34.70
CA MET A 58 6.93 -2.14 35.75
C MET A 58 6.12 -1.65 36.96
N LEU A 59 4.89 -1.18 36.73
CA LEU A 59 4.00 -0.72 37.79
C LEU A 59 3.45 -1.90 38.61
N GLU A 60 3.28 -3.05 37.97
CA GLU A 60 2.70 -4.25 38.58
C GLU A 60 3.74 -5.11 39.34
N THR A 61 5.00 -5.10 38.90
CA THR A 61 6.03 -5.94 39.52
C THR A 61 6.56 -5.35 40.84
N SER A 62 6.65 -6.20 41.86
CA SER A 62 7.31 -5.90 43.14
C SER A 62 8.79 -6.29 43.14
N HIS A 63 9.24 -7.05 42.13
CA HIS A 63 10.60 -7.59 42.08
C HIS A 63 11.58 -6.60 41.43
N THR A 64 12.59 -6.19 42.20
CA THR A 64 13.62 -5.24 41.75
C THR A 64 14.38 -5.74 40.50
N THR A 65 14.66 -7.04 40.41
CA THR A 65 15.36 -7.62 39.26
C THR A 65 14.54 -7.52 37.98
N GLU A 66 13.24 -7.82 38.03
CA GLU A 66 12.34 -7.68 36.88
C GLU A 66 12.19 -6.21 36.49
N ARG A 67 12.03 -5.32 37.47
CA ARG A 67 11.98 -3.87 37.23
C ARG A 67 13.24 -3.36 36.50
N ASN A 68 14.43 -3.83 36.90
CA ASN A 68 15.69 -3.46 36.24
C ASN A 68 15.79 -4.04 34.82
N GLN A 69 15.21 -5.20 34.56
CA GLN A 69 15.13 -5.76 33.22
C GLN A 69 14.21 -4.94 32.32
N LEU A 70 13.00 -4.62 32.80
CA LEU A 70 12.03 -3.80 32.06
C LEU A 70 12.56 -2.38 31.79
N LEU A 71 13.32 -1.80 32.73
CA LEU A 71 13.96 -0.50 32.52
C LEU A 71 14.98 -0.54 31.37
N ARG A 72 15.79 -1.61 31.29
CA ARG A 72 16.70 -1.83 30.15
C ARG A 72 15.94 -2.05 28.84
N GLU A 73 14.82 -2.74 28.88
CA GLU A 73 13.97 -2.98 27.71
C GLU A 73 13.36 -1.66 27.18
N ILE A 74 12.86 -0.81 28.08
CA ILE A 74 12.37 0.54 27.73
C ILE A 74 13.49 1.40 27.15
N GLN A 75 14.67 1.41 27.75
CA GLN A 75 15.83 2.16 27.24
C GLN A 75 16.23 1.67 25.85
N GLY A 76 16.29 0.37 25.64
CA GLY A 76 16.61 -0.22 24.34
C GLY A 76 15.57 0.11 23.27
N ASN A 77 14.28 0.06 23.60
CA ASN A 77 13.21 0.43 22.67
C ASN A 77 13.19 1.94 22.39
N THR A 78 13.54 2.78 23.37
CA THR A 78 13.66 4.23 23.18
C THR A 78 14.81 4.55 22.22
N ALA A 79 15.98 3.93 22.40
CA ALA A 79 17.10 4.08 21.49
C ALA A 79 16.76 3.63 20.06
N LYS A 80 16.01 2.52 19.90
CA LYS A 80 15.51 2.07 18.59
C LYS A 80 14.57 3.09 17.95
N LEU A 81 13.75 3.78 18.74
CA LEU A 81 12.84 4.80 18.24
C LEU A 81 13.61 6.02 17.71
N GLU A 82 14.66 6.45 18.41
CA GLU A 82 15.57 7.51 17.96
C GLU A 82 16.32 7.10 16.68
N GLU A 83 16.82 5.86 16.60
CA GLU A 83 17.46 5.33 15.40
C GLU A 83 16.50 5.26 14.21
N LEU A 84 15.24 4.86 14.46
CA LEU A 84 14.20 4.83 13.44
C LEU A 84 13.90 6.23 12.90
N GLN A 85 13.80 7.25 13.77
CA GLN A 85 13.59 8.63 13.35
C GLN A 85 14.74 9.14 12.47
N GLN A 86 15.98 8.91 12.90
CA GLN A 86 17.16 9.35 12.14
C GLN A 86 17.34 8.58 10.82
N SER A 87 16.96 7.31 10.76
CA SER A 87 17.04 6.52 9.53
C SER A 87 15.95 6.92 8.56
N TYR A 88 14.75 7.23 9.04
CA TYR A 88 13.67 7.79 8.25
C TYR A 88 14.06 9.13 7.64
N GLU A 89 14.54 10.09 8.42
CA GLU A 89 14.97 11.39 7.88
C GLU A 89 16.04 11.28 6.79
N ARG A 90 16.97 10.32 6.94
CA ARG A 90 18.05 10.08 5.96
C ARG A 90 17.57 9.37 4.69
N GLY A 91 16.67 8.39 4.82
CA GLY A 91 16.22 7.54 3.72
C GLY A 91 14.86 7.91 3.14
N PHE A 92 14.17 8.91 3.70
CA PHE A 92 12.80 9.24 3.32
C PHE A 92 12.68 9.60 1.85
N LYS A 93 13.62 10.41 1.35
CA LYS A 93 13.60 10.83 -0.06
C LYS A 93 13.70 9.64 -1.01
N ASP A 94 14.67 8.75 -0.79
CA ASP A 94 14.86 7.57 -1.63
C ASP A 94 13.64 6.65 -1.58
N ALA A 95 13.06 6.44 -0.38
CA ALA A 95 11.85 5.65 -0.21
C ALA A 95 10.61 6.31 -0.86
N TRP A 96 10.54 7.64 -0.87
CA TRP A 96 9.48 8.40 -1.53
C TRP A 96 9.60 8.31 -3.05
N ASP A 97 10.81 8.48 -3.59
CA ASP A 97 11.08 8.34 -5.02
C ASP A 97 10.73 6.91 -5.51
N GLU A 98 11.05 5.87 -4.71
CA GLU A 98 10.64 4.49 -5.01
C GLU A 98 9.11 4.32 -4.97
N TYR A 99 8.44 4.88 -3.98
CA TYR A 99 6.99 4.87 -3.85
C TYR A 99 6.31 5.51 -5.08
N GLU A 100 6.74 6.72 -5.45
CA GLU A 100 6.21 7.44 -6.62
C GLU A 100 6.42 6.63 -7.89
N CYS A 101 7.61 6.06 -8.09
CA CYS A 101 7.91 5.23 -9.25
C CYS A 101 6.97 4.02 -9.35
N ARG A 102 6.69 3.34 -8.22
CA ARG A 102 5.76 2.20 -8.20
C ARG A 102 4.32 2.61 -8.49
N VAL A 103 3.87 3.74 -7.95
CA VAL A 103 2.54 4.31 -8.23
C VAL A 103 2.42 4.67 -9.71
N ASP A 104 3.40 5.37 -10.26
CA ASP A 104 3.44 5.78 -11.66
C ASP A 104 3.39 4.58 -12.60
N VAL A 105 4.13 3.52 -12.32
CA VAL A 105 4.07 2.28 -13.11
C VAL A 105 2.67 1.65 -13.07
N ALA A 106 2.03 1.60 -11.90
CA ALA A 106 0.69 1.05 -11.76
C ALA A 106 -0.36 1.87 -12.53
N VAL A 107 -0.28 3.20 -12.44
CA VAL A 107 -1.18 4.12 -13.16
C VAL A 107 -0.92 4.07 -14.66
N LYS A 108 0.33 4.06 -15.10
CA LYS A 108 0.69 3.96 -16.53
C LYS A 108 0.16 2.67 -17.14
N THR A 109 0.28 1.55 -16.43
CA THR A 109 -0.27 0.25 -16.87
C THR A 109 -1.79 0.33 -17.06
N LEU A 110 -2.51 1.01 -16.15
CA LEU A 110 -3.94 1.24 -16.31
C LEU A 110 -4.23 2.09 -17.54
N CYS A 111 -3.52 3.21 -17.73
CA CYS A 111 -3.72 4.08 -18.89
C CYS A 111 -3.50 3.35 -20.22
N GLU A 112 -2.50 2.48 -20.31
CA GLU A 112 -2.25 1.65 -21.49
C GLU A 112 -3.41 0.68 -21.75
N ALA A 113 -3.88 -0.04 -20.72
CA ALA A 113 -5.03 -0.95 -20.84
C ALA A 113 -6.33 -0.24 -21.23
N LEU A 114 -6.56 0.97 -20.70
CA LEU A 114 -7.71 1.80 -21.07
C LEU A 114 -7.62 2.31 -22.51
N ASN A 115 -6.43 2.68 -22.98
CA ASN A 115 -6.22 3.11 -24.37
C ASN A 115 -6.50 1.96 -25.36
N GLU A 116 -6.09 0.74 -25.04
CA GLU A 116 -6.40 -0.45 -25.84
C GLU A 116 -7.91 -0.72 -25.88
N SER A 117 -8.58 -0.59 -24.72
CA SER A 117 -10.03 -0.72 -24.61
C SER A 117 -10.78 0.37 -25.40
N ALA A 118 -10.26 1.59 -25.44
CA ALA A 118 -10.82 2.66 -26.27
C ALA A 118 -10.59 2.42 -27.78
N GLY A 119 -9.43 1.90 -28.16
CA GLY A 119 -9.11 1.56 -29.55
C GLY A 119 -10.01 0.47 -30.14
N THR A 120 -10.48 -0.47 -29.32
CA THR A 120 -11.44 -1.51 -29.74
C THR A 120 -12.87 -0.98 -29.92
N LEU A 121 -13.27 0.09 -29.22
CA LEU A 121 -14.56 0.74 -29.40
C LEU A 121 -14.61 1.72 -30.59
N LEU A 122 -13.51 2.44 -30.84
CA LEU A 122 -13.45 3.48 -31.86
C LEU A 122 -13.03 2.96 -33.24
N GLY A 123 -12.58 1.70 -33.34
CA GLY A 123 -11.98 1.13 -34.54
C GLY A 123 -10.62 1.76 -34.87
N PRO A 124 -9.81 1.18 -35.78
CA PRO A 124 -8.58 1.81 -36.21
C PRO A 124 -8.93 3.17 -36.82
N SER A 125 -8.50 4.24 -36.16
CA SER A 125 -8.54 5.58 -36.74
C SER A 125 -7.66 5.55 -37.98
N SER A 126 -8.27 5.41 -39.16
CA SER A 126 -7.57 5.65 -40.42
C SER A 126 -7.03 7.07 -40.36
N ARG A 127 -5.72 7.21 -40.15
CA ARG A 127 -4.97 8.41 -40.50
C ARG A 127 -5.35 8.72 -41.95
N LYS A 128 -6.17 9.75 -42.15
CA LYS A 128 -6.26 10.41 -43.45
C LYS A 128 -4.99 11.23 -43.58
N GLU A 129 -4.08 10.74 -44.40
CA GLU A 129 -3.12 11.57 -45.14
C GLU A 129 -3.86 12.67 -45.91
#